data_AF-A0A926EE64-F1
#
_entry.id   AF-A0A926EE64-F1
#
_cell.length_a   1.000
_cell.length_b   1.000
_cell.length_c   1.000
_cell.angle_alpha   90.00
_cell.angle_beta   90.00
_cell.angle_gamma   90.00
#
_symmetry.space_group_name_H-M   'P 1'
#
loop_
_entity.id
_entity.type
_entity.pdbx_description
1 polymer ?
#
loop_
_entity_poly.entity_id
_entity_poly.type
_entity_poly.pdbx_seq_one_letter_code
_entity_poly.pdbx_strand_id
1 'polypeptide(L)'
;MTMSKFINIGYGNIVGIDRIVAIVAPESAPIKRLIADARDTQKLIDATQGRKTRGVIITDSNHIILSALQPETMASRSTTCLKE
;
A
#
# COMPACT_ATOMS: atom_id res chain seq x y z
N MET A 1 -9.43 -20.54 -11.04
CA MET A 1 -10.33 -19.58 -10.40
C MET A 1 -9.53 -18.86 -9.33
N THR A 2 -8.92 -17.72 -9.68
CA THR A 2 -8.11 -16.94 -8.74
C THR A 2 -9.07 -16.34 -7.71
N MET A 3 -9.00 -16.80 -6.47
CA MET A 3 -9.64 -16.16 -5.33
C MET A 3 -8.97 -14.80 -5.16
N SER A 4 -9.57 -13.73 -5.69
CA SER A 4 -9.07 -12.35 -5.53
C SER A 4 -9.06 -12.01 -4.05
N LYS A 5 -7.88 -12.04 -3.44
CA LYS A 5 -7.74 -11.70 -2.02
C LYS A 5 -7.59 -10.20 -1.89
N PHE A 6 -8.28 -9.64 -0.91
CA PHE A 6 -8.26 -8.23 -0.60
C PHE A 6 -7.66 -8.01 0.79
N ILE A 7 -6.94 -6.90 0.97
CA ILE A 7 -6.38 -6.47 2.25
C ILE A 7 -6.95 -5.12 2.65
N ASN A 8 -7.37 -5.01 3.91
CA ASN A 8 -7.77 -3.73 4.51
C ASN A 8 -6.54 -2.88 4.85
N ILE A 9 -6.46 -1.69 4.25
CA ILE A 9 -5.35 -0.75 4.39
C ILE A 9 -5.72 0.46 5.27
N GLY A 10 -6.84 0.40 5.99
CA GLY A 10 -7.31 1.40 6.95
C GLY A 10 -8.51 2.21 6.47
N TYR A 11 -9.35 2.69 7.41
CA TYR A 11 -10.52 3.55 7.14
C TYR A 11 -11.49 3.04 6.07
N GLY A 12 -11.72 1.73 6.02
CA GLY A 12 -12.59 1.12 5.01
C GLY A 12 -11.97 1.03 3.61
N ASN A 13 -10.71 1.44 3.43
CA ASN A 13 -9.98 1.28 2.18
C ASN A 13 -9.43 -0.14 2.06
N ILE A 14 -9.53 -0.69 0.85
CA ILE A 14 -9.20 -2.08 0.54
C ILE A 14 -8.40 -2.13 -0.77
N VAL A 15 -7.37 -2.98 -0.82
CA VAL A 15 -6.53 -3.20 -2.01
C VAL A 15 -6.53 -4.67 -2.37
N GLY A 16 -6.49 -4.99 -3.67
CA GLY A 16 -6.28 -6.35 -4.14
C GLY A 16 -4.85 -6.81 -3.87
N ILE A 17 -4.69 -7.90 -3.13
CA ILE A 17 -3.39 -8.46 -2.72
C ILE A 17 -2.56 -8.84 -3.96
N ASP A 18 -3.20 -9.37 -4.99
CA ASP A 18 -2.54 -9.84 -6.21
C ASP A 18 -1.87 -8.71 -7.02
N ARG A 19 -2.18 -7.45 -6.70
CA ARG A 19 -1.60 -6.26 -7.34
C ARG A 19 -0.46 -5.64 -6.54
N ILE A 20 -0.22 -6.09 -5.30
CA ILE A 20 0.79 -5.51 -4.42
C ILE A 20 2.16 -6.10 -4.77
N VAL A 21 3.11 -5.24 -5.13
CA VAL A 21 4.52 -5.59 -5.28
C VAL A 21 5.26 -5.47 -3.95
N ALA A 22 4.99 -4.41 -3.19
CA ALA A 22 5.64 -4.17 -1.90
C ALA A 22 4.81 -3.29 -0.97
N ILE A 23 5.05 -3.43 0.33
CA ILE A 23 4.54 -2.55 1.40
C ILE A 23 5.75 -2.05 2.18
N VAL A 24 5.95 -0.72 2.23
CA VAL A 24 7.16 -0.10 2.79
C VAL A 24 6.83 1.08 3.70
N ALA A 25 7.77 1.45 4.57
CA ALA A 25 7.65 2.65 5.40
C ALA A 25 8.00 3.93 4.59
N PRO A 26 7.35 5.08 4.88
CA PRO A 26 7.52 6.32 4.10
C PRO A 26 8.79 7.12 4.46
N GLU A 27 9.62 6.66 5.40
CA GLU A 27 10.62 7.53 6.03
C GLU A 27 11.87 7.80 5.18
N SER A 28 12.21 6.87 4.27
CA SER A 28 13.44 6.97 3.48
C SER A 28 13.33 7.98 2.32
N ALA A 29 14.43 8.65 1.99
CA ALA A 29 14.47 9.64 0.91
C ALA A 29 14.04 9.08 -0.46
N PRO A 30 14.41 7.84 -0.87
CA PRO A 30 13.93 7.26 -2.13
C PRO A 30 12.40 7.08 -2.16
N ILE A 31 11.79 6.67 -1.05
CA ILE A 31 10.34 6.50 -0.98
C ILE A 31 9.62 7.85 -1.03
N LYS A 32 10.15 8.88 -0.36
CA LYS A 32 9.60 10.24 -0.47
C LYS A 32 9.63 10.77 -1.90
N ARG A 33 10.70 10.49 -2.66
CA ARG A 33 10.78 10.81 -4.10
C ARG A 33 9.73 10.03 -4.90
N LEU A 34 9.62 8.72 -4.67
CA LEU A 34 8.62 7.87 -5.33
C LEU A 34 7.17 8.39 -5.13
N ILE A 35 6.85 8.88 -3.93
CA ILE A 35 5.54 9.48 -3.64
C ILE A 35 5.34 10.79 -4.42
N ALA A 36 6.37 11.63 -4.52
CA ALA A 36 6.32 12.86 -5.29
C ALA A 36 6.13 12.57 -6.79
N ASP A 37 6.92 11.64 -7.34
CA ASP A 37 6.83 11.22 -8.74
C ASP A 37 5.43 10.66 -9.08
N ALA A 38 4.85 9.87 -8.16
CA ALA A 38 3.49 9.35 -8.33
C ALA A 38 2.42 10.44 -8.29
N ARG A 39 2.62 11.51 -7.50
CA ARG A 39 1.74 12.67 -7.47
C ARG A 39 1.77 13.41 -8.80
N ASP A 40 2.97 13.65 -9.32
CA ASP A 40 3.19 14.38 -10.57
C ASP A 40 2.65 13.62 -11.78
N THR A 41 2.75 12.29 -11.74
CA THR A 41 2.26 11.40 -12.80
C THR A 41 0.80 10.96 -12.64
N GLN A 42 0.06 11.53 -11.68
CA GLN A 42 -1.35 11.19 -11.40
C GLN A 42 -1.58 9.70 -11.07
N LYS A 43 -0.58 9.04 -10.48
CA LYS A 43 -0.61 7.64 -10.02
C LYS A 43 -0.64 7.48 -8.49
N LEU A 44 -0.72 8.59 -7.77
CA LEU A 44 -0.84 8.59 -6.31
C LEU A 44 -2.30 8.41 -5.89
N ILE A 45 -2.56 7.42 -5.03
CA ILE A 45 -3.84 7.21 -4.38
C ILE A 45 -3.65 7.47 -2.88
N ASP A 46 -4.32 8.49 -2.35
CA ASP A 46 -4.24 8.82 -0.93
C ASP A 46 -5.37 8.14 -0.13
N ALA A 47 -5.04 7.06 0.58
CA ALA A 47 -5.96 6.34 1.48
C ALA A 47 -5.70 6.69 2.97
N THR A 48 -5.02 7.80 3.27
CA THR A 48 -4.69 8.19 4.65
C THR A 48 -5.83 8.91 5.37
N GLN A 49 -6.81 9.45 4.64
CA GLN A 49 -7.92 10.25 5.18
C GLN A 49 -7.43 11.45 6.01
N GLY A 50 -6.40 12.14 5.50
CA GLY A 50 -5.82 13.34 6.13
C GLY A 50 -4.92 13.05 7.35
N ARG A 51 -4.58 11.78 7.61
CA ARG A 51 -3.70 11.38 8.71
C ARG A 51 -2.27 11.22 8.24
N LYS A 52 -1.35 11.16 9.20
CA LYS A 52 0.07 10.88 8.91
C LYS A 52 0.19 9.59 8.11
N THR A 53 0.87 9.66 6.97
CA THR A 53 1.27 8.47 6.20
C THR A 53 2.19 7.61 7.05
N ARG A 54 1.83 6.35 7.23
CA ARG A 54 2.61 5.36 8.00
C ARG A 54 3.06 4.19 7.14
N GLY A 55 2.42 3.97 6.00
CA GLY A 55 2.77 2.93 5.04
C GLY A 55 2.55 3.39 3.62
N VAL A 56 3.31 2.79 2.71
CA VAL A 56 3.27 3.04 1.27
C VAL A 56 3.15 1.67 0.59
N ILE A 57 2.14 1.52 -0.25
CA ILE A 57 1.91 0.30 -1.02
C ILE A 57 2.29 0.60 -2.47
N ILE A 58 3.12 -0.26 -3.04
CA ILE A 58 3.58 -0.20 -4.42
C ILE A 58 2.85 -1.28 -5.20
N THR A 59 2.18 -0.90 -6.29
CA THR A 59 1.48 -1.86 -7.15
C THR A 59 2.25 -2.18 -8.43
N ASP A 60 1.89 -3.28 -9.08
CA ASP A 60 2.40 -3.71 -10.39
C ASP A 60 2.12 -2.70 -11.51
N SER A 61 1.05 -1.91 -11.37
CA SER A 61 0.66 -0.83 -12.28
C SER A 61 1.39 0.50 -12.01
N ASN A 62 2.42 0.49 -11.15
CA ASN A 62 3.14 1.66 -10.66
C ASN A 62 2.26 2.71 -9.96
N HIS A 63 1.08 2.31 -9.45
CA HIS A 63 0.33 3.16 -8.55
C HIS A 63 0.97 3.10 -7.17
N ILE A 64 1.01 4.25 -6.51
CA ILE A 64 1.50 4.38 -5.15
C ILE A 64 0.30 4.70 -4.25
N ILE A 65 0.02 3.82 -3.30
CA ILE A 65 -1.11 3.98 -2.39
C ILE A 65 -0.58 4.32 -1.00
N LEU A 66 -0.98 5.49 -0.48
CA LEU A 66 -0.60 5.92 0.86
C LEU A 66 -1.57 5.37 1.88
N SER A 67 -1.05 4.79 2.96
CA SER A 67 -1.85 4.28 4.07
C SER A 67 -1.44 4.93 5.39
N ALA A 68 -2.44 5.13 6.25
CA ALA A 68 -2.24 5.52 7.64
C ALA A 68 -1.96 4.32 8.57
N LEU A 69 -1.95 3.10 8.05
CA LEU A 69 -1.52 1.91 8.79
C LEU A 69 -0.03 1.66 8.60
N GLN A 70 0.57 1.00 9.58
CA GLN A 70 1.97 0.59 9.48
C GLN A 70 2.11 -0.64 8.58
N PRO A 71 3.26 -0.81 7.89
CA PRO A 71 3.57 -2.01 7.11
C PRO A 71 3.33 -3.30 7.87
N GLU A 72 3.73 -3.38 9.14
CA GLU A 72 3.60 -4.59 9.98
C GLU A 72 2.13 -4.94 10.23
N THR A 73 1.26 -3.92 10.41
CA THR A 73 -0.18 -4.11 10.58
C THR A 73 -0.83 -4.63 9.31
N MET A 74 -0.38 -4.15 8.14
CA MET A 74 -0.86 -4.64 6.85
C MET A 74 -0.33 -6.05 6.56
N ALA A 75 0.95 -6.32 6.81
CA ALA A 75 1.54 -7.65 6.64
C ALA A 75 0.80 -8.71 7.48
N SER A 76 0.48 -8.40 8.73
CA SER A 76 -0.29 -9.29 9.62
C SER A 76 -1.69 -9.60 9.09
N ARG A 77 -2.27 -8.72 8.25
CA ARG A 77 -3.57 -8.92 7.59
C ARG A 77 -3.46 -9.66 6.26
N SER A 78 -2.27 -9.71 5.67
CA SER A 78 -2.00 -10.40 4.40
C SER A 78 -1.78 -11.91 4.57
N THR A 79 -1.43 -12.36 5.78
CA THR A 79 -0.88 -13.69 6.07
C THR A 79 -1.84 -14.89 6.02
N THR A 80 -3.02 -14.79 5.42
CA THR A 80 -3.88 -15.96 5.25
C THR A 80 -3.43 -16.89 4.11
N CYS A 81 -2.20 -16.80 3.56
CA CYS A 81 -1.84 -17.73 2.47
C CYS A 81 -0.37 -18.12 2.20
N LEU A 82 0.58 -17.94 3.12
CA LEU A 82 1.92 -18.51 2.96
C LEU A 82 2.33 -19.29 4.21
N LYS A 83 1.59 -20.34 4.53
CA LYS A 83 2.12 -21.48 5.27
C LYS A 83 2.16 -22.64 4.28
N GLU A 84 3.35 -22.92 3.75
CA GLU A 84 3.69 -24.27 3.30
C GLU A 84 3.92 -25.16 4.52
#